data_AF-A0A4Y2KSA5-F1
#
_entry.id   AF-A0A4Y2KSA5-F1
#
_cell.length_a   1.000
_cell.length_b   1.000
_cell.length_c   1.000
_cell.angle_alpha   90.00
_cell.angle_beta   90.00
_cell.angle_gamma   90.00
#
_symmetry.space_group_name_H-M   'P 1'
#
loop_
_entity.id
_entity.type
_entity.pdbx_description
1 polymer ?
#
loop_
_entity_poly.entity_id
_entity_poly.type
_entity_poly.pdbx_seq_one_letter_code
_entity_poly.pdbx_strand_id
1 'polypeptide(L)'
;MDYGCVIYGSARQSVLKILDPIHHSALRLCSGVFRTSPVESLYVECCEPPLDHRRKMLTLHFYYKILSLPEHPFFKYKQSQFILRLQKARPCVIFSFFTRASEFLNNLDLENLQVVPVLKYPLTPWNSHGLKFLNPFKSFDKANTAPIVYQQLFADHRDLYHNFIPVFTDGSKCSSSTSFACVFINSTLSFQLHSSCSIFTAEITAILHALYQISNSPPDNYIIYSDSFSALESMTSLHRFSHPLTFNILELHDRLACRGFSDLLCWVPSHVGISGNEHADNLAKSATDSINCPVPLSDIKKYVKIKLDSNWQSQWNLKEANKLHSIKHLITCWPSLPLRKLDTVLTRLRIGHTRFTHRHPLFSFILYHS
;
A
#
# COMPACT_ATOMS: atom_id res chain seq x y z
N MET A 1 20.60 -0.68 8.59
CA MET A 1 21.11 -1.60 7.56
C MET A 1 20.31 -1.50 6.26
N ASP A 2 19.68 -0.36 5.96
CA ASP A 2 18.81 -0.24 4.77
C ASP A 2 19.43 0.65 3.69
N TYR A 3 20.23 1.63 4.12
CA TYR A 3 20.92 2.54 3.23
C TYR A 3 21.89 1.79 2.31
N GLY A 4 21.79 1.99 1.00
CA GLY A 4 22.63 1.31 0.02
C GLY A 4 22.31 -0.17 -0.20
N CYS A 5 21.27 -0.73 0.46
CA CYS A 5 20.88 -2.13 0.36
C CYS A 5 20.66 -2.62 -1.08
N VAL A 6 20.13 -1.75 -1.93
CA VAL A 6 19.92 -2.06 -3.34
C VAL A 6 21.24 -2.33 -4.08
N ILE A 7 22.30 -1.63 -3.66
CA ILE A 7 23.64 -1.70 -4.25
C ILE A 7 24.38 -2.91 -3.68
N TYR A 8 24.61 -2.94 -2.36
CA TYR A 8 25.40 -4.01 -1.75
C TYR A 8 24.63 -5.33 -1.66
N GLY A 9 23.30 -5.34 -1.85
CA GLY A 9 22.50 -6.56 -1.85
C GLY A 9 22.85 -7.54 -2.98
N SER A 10 23.71 -7.14 -3.91
CA SER A 10 24.34 -8.03 -4.91
C SER A 10 25.59 -8.74 -4.37
N ALA A 11 26.13 -8.35 -3.22
CA ALA A 11 27.33 -8.95 -2.65
C ALA A 11 27.15 -10.46 -2.42
N ARG A 12 28.28 -11.18 -2.40
CA ARG A 12 28.28 -12.63 -2.13
C ARG A 12 27.63 -12.93 -0.77
N GLN A 13 26.98 -14.08 -0.66
CA GLN A 13 26.26 -14.49 0.55
C GLN A 13 27.16 -14.49 1.79
N SER A 14 28.44 -14.84 1.65
CA SER A 14 29.42 -14.78 2.75
C SER A 14 29.58 -13.37 3.32
N VAL A 15 29.58 -12.34 2.47
CA VAL A 15 29.69 -10.93 2.86
C VAL A 15 28.38 -10.45 3.48
N LEU A 16 27.23 -10.81 2.89
CA LEU A 16 25.91 -10.42 3.41
C LEU A 16 25.67 -10.99 4.82
N LYS A 17 26.09 -12.24 5.06
CA LYS A 17 25.95 -12.92 6.35
C LYS A 17 26.75 -12.28 7.49
N ILE A 18 27.75 -11.43 7.21
CA ILE A 18 28.50 -10.69 8.25
C ILE A 18 27.57 -9.77 9.06
N LEU A 19 26.47 -9.30 8.45
CA LEU A 19 25.50 -8.43 9.11
C LEU A 19 24.51 -9.20 10.00
N ASP A 20 24.32 -10.49 9.78
CA ASP A 20 23.33 -11.28 10.52
C ASP A 20 23.68 -11.35 12.03
N PRO A 21 24.92 -11.61 12.47
CA PRO A 21 25.29 -11.56 13.89
C PRO A 21 25.05 -10.19 14.56
N ILE A 22 25.26 -9.09 13.82
CA ILE A 22 25.01 -7.73 14.35
C ILE A 22 23.51 -7.54 14.57
N HIS A 23 22.69 -7.93 13.59
CA HIS A 23 21.24 -7.88 13.69
C HIS A 23 20.71 -8.77 14.83
N HIS A 24 21.19 -10.02 14.94
CA HIS A 24 20.81 -10.92 16.03
C HIS A 24 21.21 -10.35 17.38
N SER A 25 22.41 -9.77 17.49
CA SER A 25 22.88 -9.17 18.74
C SER A 25 21.98 -8.01 19.18
N ALA A 26 21.57 -7.15 18.24
CA ALA A 26 20.63 -6.07 18.53
C ALA A 26 19.27 -6.61 19.01
N LEU A 27 18.70 -7.60 18.30
CA LEU A 27 17.42 -8.21 18.71
C LEU A 27 17.52 -8.87 20.10
N ARG A 28 18.64 -9.54 20.41
CA ARG A 28 18.88 -10.14 21.74
C ARG A 28 19.02 -9.10 22.83
N LEU A 29 19.67 -7.97 22.55
CA LEU A 29 19.77 -6.85 23.50
C LEU A 29 18.40 -6.21 23.76
N CYS A 30 17.58 -6.02 22.72
CA CYS A 30 16.25 -5.46 22.85
C CYS A 30 15.31 -6.37 23.66
N SER A 31 15.26 -7.66 23.30
CA SER A 31 14.37 -8.68 23.90
C SER A 31 14.91 -9.31 25.18
N GLY A 32 16.19 -9.13 25.49
CA GLY A 32 16.84 -9.68 26.67
C GLY A 32 17.06 -11.20 26.64
N VAL A 33 16.91 -11.87 25.51
CA VAL A 33 17.07 -13.35 25.41
C VAL A 33 18.54 -13.77 25.43
N PHE A 34 18.82 -15.04 25.74
CA PHE A 34 20.21 -15.54 25.80
C PHE A 34 20.87 -15.57 24.42
N ARG A 35 22.21 -15.55 24.40
CA ARG A 35 23.04 -15.66 23.18
C ARG A 35 22.76 -16.94 22.39
N THR A 36 22.48 -18.04 23.09
CA THR A 36 22.21 -19.36 22.51
C THR A 36 20.75 -19.56 22.06
N SER A 37 19.87 -18.56 22.22
CA SER A 37 18.45 -18.72 21.85
C SER A 37 18.29 -18.89 20.34
N PRO A 38 17.39 -19.76 19.84
CA PRO A 38 17.20 -19.99 18.40
C PRO A 38 16.91 -18.70 17.63
N VAL A 39 17.58 -18.52 16.49
CA VAL A 39 17.47 -17.32 15.66
C VAL A 39 16.08 -17.17 15.04
N GLU A 40 15.45 -18.27 14.63
CA GLU A 40 14.09 -18.24 14.07
C GLU A 40 13.06 -17.73 15.10
N SER A 41 13.16 -18.20 16.35
CA SER A 41 12.31 -17.74 17.45
C SER A 41 12.58 -16.27 17.78
N LEU A 42 13.83 -15.82 17.67
CA LEU A 42 14.20 -14.42 17.90
C LEU A 42 13.51 -13.46 16.93
N TYR A 43 13.49 -13.81 15.63
CA TYR A 43 12.80 -13.02 14.62
C TYR A 43 11.30 -12.90 14.88
N VAL A 44 10.65 -14.04 15.17
CA VAL A 44 9.19 -14.10 15.39
C VAL A 44 8.78 -13.46 16.72
N GLU A 45 9.57 -13.61 17.77
CA GLU A 45 9.30 -12.98 19.06
C GLU A 45 9.43 -11.46 19.00
N CYS A 46 10.42 -10.95 18.26
CA CYS A 46 10.62 -9.51 18.06
C CYS A 46 9.76 -8.92 16.93
N CYS A 47 9.07 -9.75 16.16
CA CYS A 47 8.35 -9.35 14.94
C CYS A 47 9.23 -8.59 13.93
N GLU A 48 10.49 -8.99 13.86
CA GLU A 48 11.48 -8.42 12.95
C GLU A 48 11.96 -9.52 12.00
N PRO A 49 11.72 -9.38 10.68
CA PRO A 49 12.06 -10.43 9.73
C PRO A 49 13.58 -10.52 9.51
N PRO A 50 14.09 -11.67 9.02
CA PRO A 50 15.49 -11.80 8.64
C PRO A 50 15.93 -10.72 7.65
N LEU A 51 17.20 -10.31 7.71
CA LEU A 51 17.75 -9.29 6.80
C LEU A 51 17.55 -9.63 5.32
N ASP A 52 17.53 -10.92 4.96
CA ASP A 52 17.25 -11.36 3.60
C ASP A 52 15.86 -10.92 3.09
N HIS A 53 14.83 -11.11 3.92
CA HIS A 53 13.47 -10.66 3.62
C HIS A 53 13.42 -9.14 3.46
N ARG A 54 14.12 -8.42 4.35
CA ARG A 54 14.22 -6.96 4.29
C ARG A 54 14.91 -6.48 3.01
N ARG A 55 15.98 -7.14 2.57
CA ARG A 55 16.69 -6.83 1.31
C ARG A 55 15.80 -7.07 0.09
N LYS A 56 15.04 -8.16 0.06
CA LYS A 56 14.05 -8.45 -1.00
C LYS A 56 12.99 -7.37 -1.08
N MET A 57 12.42 -6.98 0.06
CA MET A 57 11.43 -5.89 0.14
C MET A 57 11.99 -4.57 -0.41
N LEU A 58 13.18 -4.15 0.05
CA LEU A 58 13.82 -2.91 -0.40
C LEU A 58 14.18 -2.94 -1.89
N THR A 59 14.59 -4.11 -2.41
CA THR A 59 14.87 -4.31 -3.84
C THR A 59 13.61 -4.08 -4.68
N LEU A 60 12.48 -4.69 -4.31
CA LEU A 60 11.21 -4.53 -5.01
C LEU A 60 10.64 -3.11 -4.88
N HIS A 61 10.72 -2.51 -3.69
CA HIS A 61 10.32 -1.11 -3.49
C HIS A 61 11.11 -0.15 -4.39
N PHE A 62 12.41 -0.38 -4.55
CA PHE A 62 13.24 0.43 -5.43
C PHE A 62 12.97 0.14 -6.90
N TYR A 63 12.73 -1.13 -7.27
CA TYR A 63 12.34 -1.51 -8.63
C TYR A 63 11.10 -0.74 -9.10
N TYR A 64 10.01 -0.78 -8.31
CA TYR A 64 8.79 -0.05 -8.65
C TYR A 64 8.97 1.47 -8.56
N LYS A 65 9.87 1.97 -7.70
CA LYS A 65 10.22 3.39 -7.68
C LYS A 65 10.87 3.81 -9.00
N ILE A 66 11.78 3.01 -9.55
CA ILE A 66 12.35 3.26 -10.88
C ILE A 66 11.23 3.26 -11.92
N LEU A 67 10.37 2.25 -11.92
CA LEU A 67 9.28 2.16 -12.91
C LEU A 67 8.27 3.30 -12.82
N SER A 68 8.04 3.85 -11.63
CA SER A 68 7.17 5.01 -11.44
C SER A 68 7.78 6.32 -11.97
N LEU A 69 9.07 6.33 -12.31
CA LEU A 69 9.79 7.52 -12.76
C LEU A 69 10.42 7.23 -14.14
N PRO A 70 9.71 7.51 -15.25
CA PRO A 70 10.23 7.27 -16.60
C PRO A 70 11.58 7.95 -16.89
N GLU A 71 11.80 9.14 -16.31
CA GLU A 71 13.04 9.92 -16.42
C GLU A 71 14.18 9.41 -15.53
N HIS A 72 13.98 8.32 -14.77
CA HIS A 72 15.01 7.80 -13.91
C HIS A 72 16.18 7.24 -14.75
N PRO A 73 17.46 7.54 -14.41
CA PRO A 73 18.61 7.10 -15.21
C PRO A 73 18.64 5.59 -15.47
N PHE A 74 18.18 4.81 -14.50
CA PHE A 74 18.14 3.35 -14.59
C PHE A 74 16.91 2.77 -15.31
N PHE A 75 15.89 3.59 -15.67
CA PHE A 75 14.65 3.11 -16.29
C PHE A 75 14.92 2.35 -17.59
N LYS A 76 15.82 2.88 -18.44
CA LYS A 76 16.21 2.29 -19.73
C LYS A 76 16.93 0.94 -19.61
N TYR A 77 17.48 0.61 -18.44
CA TYR A 77 18.24 -0.62 -18.24
C TYR A 77 17.36 -1.83 -17.86
N LYS A 78 16.07 -1.63 -17.60
CA LYS A 78 15.10 -2.71 -17.29
C LYS A 78 15.16 -3.85 -18.31
N GLN A 79 15.29 -3.50 -19.59
CA GLN A 79 15.26 -4.43 -20.72
C GLN A 79 16.56 -4.41 -21.50
N SER A 80 17.71 -4.13 -20.88
CA SER A 80 18.97 -4.07 -21.63
C SER A 80 19.39 -5.44 -22.17
N GLN A 81 19.18 -5.69 -23.47
CA GLN A 81 19.64 -6.94 -24.12
C GLN A 81 21.15 -7.13 -24.00
N PHE A 82 21.93 -6.04 -23.97
CA PHE A 82 23.37 -6.12 -23.76
C PHE A 82 23.70 -6.77 -22.41
N ILE A 83 23.09 -6.29 -21.33
CA ILE A 83 23.30 -6.85 -19.98
C ILE A 83 22.83 -8.31 -19.92
N LEU A 84 21.67 -8.61 -20.50
CA LEU A 84 21.12 -9.97 -20.51
C LEU A 84 22.03 -10.94 -21.31
N ARG A 85 22.58 -10.51 -22.45
CA ARG A 85 23.55 -11.30 -23.23
C ARG A 85 24.84 -11.54 -22.44
N LEU A 86 25.37 -10.51 -21.78
CA LEU A 86 26.59 -10.62 -20.99
C LEU A 86 26.41 -11.60 -19.82
N GLN A 87 25.25 -11.58 -19.15
CA GLN A 87 24.91 -12.54 -18.09
C GLN A 87 24.79 -13.97 -18.60
N LYS A 88 24.10 -14.17 -19.73
CA LYS A 88 23.99 -15.50 -20.35
C LYS A 88 25.35 -16.08 -20.74
N ALA A 89 26.27 -15.23 -21.21
CA ALA A 89 27.63 -15.64 -21.54
C ALA A 89 28.52 -15.91 -20.31
N ARG A 90 28.14 -15.41 -19.12
CA ARG A 90 28.92 -15.53 -17.88
C ARG A 90 28.02 -15.88 -16.69
N PRO A 91 27.55 -17.14 -16.57
CA PRO A 91 26.57 -17.54 -15.55
C PRO A 91 27.09 -17.42 -14.11
N CYS A 92 28.41 -17.44 -13.91
CA CYS A 92 29.03 -17.27 -12.59
C CYS A 92 29.07 -15.81 -12.10
N VAL A 93 28.69 -14.84 -12.94
CA VAL A 93 28.64 -13.42 -12.56
C VAL A 93 27.34 -13.13 -11.83
N ILE A 94 27.42 -12.34 -10.76
CA ILE A 94 26.26 -11.91 -9.99
C ILE A 94 25.24 -11.23 -10.91
N PHE A 95 23.99 -11.65 -10.82
CA PHE A 95 22.90 -11.06 -11.59
C PHE A 95 22.74 -9.55 -11.32
N SER A 96 22.44 -8.82 -12.39
CA SER A 96 22.15 -7.38 -12.33
C SER A 96 20.93 -7.12 -11.47
N PHE A 97 20.77 -5.87 -11.06
CA PHE A 97 19.64 -5.45 -10.24
C PHE A 97 18.27 -5.86 -10.83
N PHE A 98 18.03 -5.59 -12.11
CA PHE A 98 16.75 -5.91 -12.74
C PHE A 98 16.51 -7.42 -12.87
N THR A 99 17.55 -8.22 -13.16
CA THR A 99 17.43 -9.68 -13.21
C THR A 99 17.10 -10.26 -11.83
N ARG A 100 17.78 -9.81 -10.77
CA ARG A 100 17.48 -10.21 -9.38
C ARG A 100 16.07 -9.80 -8.94
N ALA A 101 15.66 -8.57 -9.29
CA ALA A 101 14.31 -8.09 -8.99
C ALA A 101 13.26 -8.91 -9.72
N SER A 102 13.50 -9.29 -10.99
CA SER A 102 12.59 -10.15 -11.76
C SER A 102 12.41 -11.51 -11.09
N GLU A 103 13.48 -12.14 -10.64
CA GLU A 103 13.39 -13.41 -9.91
C GLU A 103 12.48 -13.30 -8.67
N PHE A 104 12.59 -12.21 -7.91
CA PHE A 104 11.71 -11.96 -6.77
C PHE A 104 10.26 -11.66 -7.18
N LEU A 105 10.03 -11.00 -8.32
CA LEU A 105 8.68 -10.75 -8.83
C LEU A 105 8.00 -12.06 -9.24
N ASN A 106 8.71 -12.93 -9.95
CA ASN A 106 8.23 -14.24 -10.37
C ASN A 106 7.86 -15.10 -9.16
N ASN A 107 8.72 -15.11 -8.12
CA ASN A 107 8.46 -15.85 -6.87
C ASN A 107 7.27 -15.33 -6.06
N LEU A 108 6.76 -14.12 -6.35
CA LEU A 108 5.65 -13.48 -5.62
C LEU A 108 4.41 -13.28 -6.50
N ASP A 109 4.42 -13.77 -7.73
CA ASP A 109 3.38 -13.58 -8.75
C ASP A 109 3.07 -12.10 -9.05
N LEU A 110 4.12 -11.27 -9.20
CA LEU A 110 4.01 -9.81 -9.38
C LEU A 110 4.43 -9.31 -10.78
N GLU A 111 4.64 -10.21 -11.75
CA GLU A 111 5.17 -9.88 -13.08
C GLU A 111 4.30 -8.88 -13.86
N ASN A 112 2.97 -9.04 -13.78
CA ASN A 112 2.00 -8.26 -14.54
C ASN A 112 1.61 -6.93 -13.86
N LEU A 113 2.14 -6.65 -12.66
CA LEU A 113 1.75 -5.47 -11.89
C LEU A 113 2.38 -4.20 -12.49
N GLN A 114 1.52 -3.31 -12.99
CA GLN A 114 1.93 -2.02 -13.53
C GLN A 114 1.88 -0.93 -12.45
N VAL A 115 2.82 0.00 -12.46
CA VAL A 115 2.87 1.12 -11.53
C VAL A 115 2.44 2.42 -12.22
N VAL A 116 1.71 3.27 -11.51
CA VAL A 116 1.35 4.61 -12.00
C VAL A 116 2.63 5.43 -12.19
N PRO A 117 2.88 5.98 -13.40
CA PRO A 117 3.99 6.91 -13.58
C PRO A 117 3.69 8.20 -12.81
N VAL A 118 4.69 8.68 -12.06
CA VAL A 118 4.62 9.96 -11.37
C VAL A 118 4.88 11.06 -12.38
N LEU A 119 3.85 11.84 -12.67
CA LEU A 119 3.96 13.05 -13.48
C LEU A 119 4.68 14.14 -12.67
N LYS A 120 5.62 14.83 -13.31
CA LYS A 120 6.23 16.02 -12.73
C LYS A 120 5.28 17.19 -12.93
N TYR A 121 4.45 17.46 -11.94
CA TYR A 121 3.67 18.69 -11.91
C TYR A 121 4.53 19.86 -11.46
N PRO A 122 4.63 20.96 -12.24
CA PRO A 122 5.30 22.18 -11.81
C PRO A 122 4.42 22.89 -10.78
N LEU A 123 4.38 22.36 -9.56
CA LEU A 123 3.73 23.03 -8.44
C LEU A 123 4.60 24.21 -8.02
N THR A 124 4.11 25.42 -8.25
CA THR A 124 4.72 26.61 -7.68
C THR A 124 4.45 26.65 -6.17
N PRO A 125 5.45 26.90 -5.31
CA PRO A 125 5.26 26.88 -3.87
C PRO A 125 4.42 28.04 -3.32
N TRP A 126 4.14 29.08 -4.12
CA TRP A 126 3.40 30.29 -3.71
C TRP A 126 1.91 30.28 -4.10
N ASN A 127 1.45 29.32 -4.92
CA ASN A 127 0.04 29.22 -5.28
C ASN A 127 -0.60 28.04 -4.54
N SER A 128 -1.85 28.22 -4.11
CA SER A 128 -2.69 27.10 -3.70
C SER A 128 -3.10 26.33 -4.95
N HIS A 129 -2.61 25.10 -5.08
CA HIS A 129 -3.01 24.18 -6.14
C HIS A 129 -4.02 23.19 -5.57
N GLY A 130 -5.16 23.03 -6.22
CA GLY A 130 -6.17 22.08 -5.80
C GLY A 130 -7.59 22.45 -6.23
N LEU A 131 -8.47 21.46 -6.13
CA LEU A 131 -9.89 21.58 -6.44
C LEU A 131 -10.67 21.83 -5.15
N LYS A 132 -11.60 22.79 -5.19
CA LYS A 132 -12.58 22.96 -4.13
C LYS A 132 -13.73 21.98 -4.35
N PHE A 133 -14.30 21.50 -3.26
CA PHE A 133 -15.52 20.69 -3.29
C PHE A 133 -16.59 21.30 -2.39
N LEU A 134 -17.84 21.05 -2.72
CA LEU A 134 -19.01 21.46 -1.95
C LEU A 134 -19.24 20.49 -0.79
N ASN A 135 -19.59 21.01 0.38
CA ASN A 135 -20.00 20.21 1.52
C ASN A 135 -21.22 20.87 2.19
N PRO A 136 -22.43 20.69 1.64
CA PRO A 136 -23.65 21.27 2.20
C PRO A 136 -24.01 20.69 3.57
N PHE A 137 -23.37 19.59 3.97
CA PHE A 137 -23.65 18.83 5.19
C PHE A 137 -22.72 19.18 6.35
N LYS A 138 -21.74 20.09 6.16
CA LYS A 138 -20.65 20.36 7.12
C LYS A 138 -21.11 20.73 8.53
N SER A 139 -22.27 21.37 8.66
CA SER A 139 -22.84 21.81 9.95
C SER A 139 -23.57 20.70 10.72
N PHE A 140 -23.77 19.52 10.11
CA PHE A 140 -24.56 18.44 10.69
C PHE A 140 -23.68 17.28 11.14
N ASP A 141 -23.89 16.83 12.38
CA ASP A 141 -23.18 15.69 12.94
C ASP A 141 -23.86 14.37 12.55
N LYS A 142 -23.09 13.45 11.97
CA LYS A 142 -23.56 12.15 11.49
C LYS A 142 -24.09 11.25 12.62
N ALA A 143 -23.57 11.41 13.85
CA ALA A 143 -24.00 10.58 14.97
C ALA A 143 -25.41 10.95 15.48
N ASN A 144 -25.79 12.22 15.36
CA ASN A 144 -26.99 12.77 15.99
C ASN A 144 -28.08 13.19 14.99
N THR A 145 -27.76 13.24 13.70
CA THR A 145 -28.69 13.68 12.65
C THR A 145 -29.39 12.50 12.01
N ALA A 146 -30.72 12.51 11.98
CA ALA A 146 -31.50 11.44 11.36
C ALA A 146 -31.26 11.37 9.83
N PRO A 147 -31.21 10.17 9.20
CA PRO A 147 -30.99 10.02 7.76
C PRO A 147 -31.92 10.84 6.87
N ILE A 148 -33.19 10.99 7.28
CA ILE A 148 -34.20 11.78 6.55
C ILE A 148 -33.81 13.25 6.40
N VAL A 149 -33.08 13.81 7.37
CA VAL A 149 -32.60 15.21 7.30
C VAL A 149 -31.53 15.32 6.22
N TYR A 150 -30.62 14.35 6.11
CA TYR A 150 -29.62 14.32 5.05
C TYR A 150 -30.26 14.15 3.67
N GLN A 151 -31.30 13.33 3.55
CA GLN A 151 -32.06 13.18 2.31
C GLN A 151 -32.72 14.49 1.89
N GLN A 152 -33.35 15.21 2.83
CA GLN A 152 -33.96 16.51 2.55
C GLN A 152 -32.93 17.56 2.13
N LEU A 153 -31.82 17.67 2.87
CA LEU A 153 -30.72 18.59 2.52
C LEU A 153 -30.13 18.28 1.14
N PHE A 154 -30.03 16.99 0.81
CA PHE A 154 -29.60 16.58 -0.52
C PHE A 154 -30.60 16.95 -1.60
N ALA A 155 -31.91 16.80 -1.35
CA ALA A 155 -32.97 17.24 -2.26
C ALA A 155 -32.92 18.76 -2.49
N ASP A 156 -32.84 19.56 -1.43
CA ASP A 156 -32.73 21.02 -1.52
C ASP A 156 -31.46 21.43 -2.31
N HIS A 157 -30.33 20.75 -2.07
CA HIS A 157 -29.11 20.94 -2.84
C HIS A 157 -29.28 20.54 -4.31
N ARG A 158 -30.00 19.46 -4.61
CA ARG A 158 -30.31 19.04 -5.98
C ARG A 158 -31.17 20.06 -6.71
N ASP A 159 -32.12 20.68 -6.01
CA ASP A 159 -32.94 21.76 -6.56
C ASP A 159 -32.10 23.00 -6.87
N LEU A 160 -31.15 23.38 -5.99
CA LEU A 160 -30.24 24.50 -6.27
C LEU A 160 -29.33 24.23 -7.49
N TYR A 161 -28.88 22.99 -7.67
CA TYR A 161 -28.01 22.58 -8.78
C TYR A 161 -28.79 21.81 -9.86
N HIS A 162 -30.06 22.16 -10.10
CA HIS A 162 -30.92 21.44 -11.04
C HIS A 162 -30.36 21.39 -12.48
N ASN A 163 -29.60 22.43 -12.88
CA ASN A 163 -28.92 22.52 -14.18
C ASN A 163 -27.65 21.66 -14.29
N PHE A 164 -27.20 21.03 -13.20
CA PHE A 164 -26.03 20.16 -13.20
C PHE A 164 -26.47 18.70 -13.28
N ILE A 165 -25.85 17.95 -14.17
CA ILE A 165 -26.01 16.51 -14.33
C ILE A 165 -25.32 15.81 -13.16
N PRO A 166 -26.05 15.06 -12.31
CA PRO A 166 -25.48 14.34 -11.19
C PRO A 166 -24.73 13.09 -11.67
N VAL A 167 -23.54 12.88 -11.11
CA VAL A 167 -22.75 11.66 -11.26
C VAL A 167 -22.38 11.18 -9.86
N PHE A 168 -22.65 9.92 -9.54
CA PHE A 168 -22.27 9.35 -8.23
C PHE A 168 -21.10 8.39 -8.42
N THR A 169 -20.16 8.43 -7.49
CA THR A 169 -18.96 7.59 -7.52
C THR A 169 -18.74 6.95 -6.18
N ASP A 170 -18.31 5.69 -6.19
CA ASP A 170 -17.94 4.98 -4.97
C ASP A 170 -16.83 3.96 -5.22
N GLY A 171 -16.04 3.69 -4.17
CA GLY A 171 -15.00 2.68 -4.12
C GLY A 171 -15.32 1.59 -3.11
N SER A 172 -15.02 0.34 -3.46
CA SER A 172 -15.19 -0.79 -2.54
C SER A 172 -13.91 -1.59 -2.42
N LYS A 173 -13.67 -2.12 -1.21
CA LYS A 173 -12.55 -3.01 -0.93
C LYS A 173 -12.98 -4.16 -0.04
N CYS A 174 -12.81 -5.37 -0.56
CA CYS A 174 -12.97 -6.62 0.15
C CYS A 174 -11.61 -7.29 0.37
N SER A 175 -11.59 -8.45 1.03
CA SER A 175 -10.36 -9.20 1.29
C SER A 175 -9.67 -9.69 0.00
N SER A 176 -10.45 -9.97 -1.04
CA SER A 176 -9.99 -10.54 -2.32
C SER A 176 -9.94 -9.55 -3.48
N SER A 177 -10.74 -8.48 -3.43
CA SER A 177 -10.93 -7.55 -4.54
C SER A 177 -10.95 -6.10 -4.09
N THR A 178 -10.64 -5.20 -5.02
CA THR A 178 -10.82 -3.76 -4.88
C THR A 178 -11.47 -3.28 -6.16
N SER A 179 -12.49 -2.45 -6.07
CA SER A 179 -13.36 -2.11 -7.20
C SER A 179 -13.91 -0.70 -7.04
N PHE A 180 -14.43 -0.14 -8.11
CA PHE A 180 -15.09 1.16 -8.08
C PHE A 180 -16.30 1.16 -9.01
N ALA A 181 -17.19 2.13 -8.82
CA ALA A 181 -18.32 2.36 -9.71
C ALA A 181 -18.57 3.86 -9.95
N CYS A 182 -19.22 4.13 -11.07
CA CYS A 182 -19.71 5.45 -11.47
C CYS A 182 -21.13 5.30 -12.00
N VAL A 183 -22.04 6.13 -11.49
CA VAL A 183 -23.46 6.14 -11.85
C VAL A 183 -23.78 7.47 -12.52
N PHE A 184 -24.13 7.41 -13.80
CA PHE A 184 -24.69 8.50 -14.58
C PHE A 184 -26.20 8.30 -14.72
N ILE A 185 -26.90 9.33 -15.21
CA ILE A 185 -28.35 9.25 -15.46
C ILE A 185 -28.71 8.07 -16.40
N ASN A 186 -27.93 7.90 -17.48
CA ASN A 186 -28.25 6.96 -18.55
C ASN A 186 -27.27 5.78 -18.64
N SER A 187 -26.29 5.69 -17.75
CA SER A 187 -25.27 4.65 -17.79
C SER A 187 -24.64 4.39 -16.43
N THR A 188 -24.23 3.14 -16.23
CA THR A 188 -23.55 2.69 -15.02
C THR A 188 -22.26 2.02 -15.42
N LEU A 189 -21.17 2.33 -14.72
CA LEU A 189 -19.86 1.74 -14.93
C LEU A 189 -19.40 1.15 -13.61
N SER A 190 -18.85 -0.06 -13.64
CA SER A 190 -18.30 -0.72 -12.46
C SER A 190 -17.17 -1.64 -12.86
N PHE A 191 -16.01 -1.49 -12.23
CA PHE A 191 -14.82 -2.27 -12.59
C PHE A 191 -14.04 -2.72 -11.36
N GLN A 192 -13.41 -3.89 -11.46
CA GLN A 192 -12.43 -4.39 -10.49
C GLN A 192 -11.03 -3.89 -10.84
N LEU A 193 -10.38 -3.29 -9.85
CA LEU A 193 -8.96 -2.97 -9.85
C LEU A 193 -8.13 -4.16 -9.38
N HIS A 194 -6.81 -4.06 -9.55
CA HIS A 194 -5.90 -5.01 -8.95
C HIS A 194 -6.04 -5.02 -7.41
N SER A 195 -5.99 -6.20 -6.79
CA SER A 195 -6.19 -6.41 -5.34
C SER A 195 -5.17 -5.69 -4.44
N SER A 196 -4.08 -5.21 -5.01
CA SER A 196 -3.09 -4.39 -4.32
C SER A 196 -3.56 -2.95 -4.06
N CYS A 197 -4.56 -2.45 -4.79
CA CYS A 197 -5.10 -1.11 -4.62
C CYS A 197 -5.72 -0.94 -3.22
N SER A 198 -5.56 0.23 -2.63
CA SER A 198 -6.23 0.61 -1.39
C SER A 198 -7.67 1.07 -1.65
N ILE A 199 -8.48 1.12 -0.58
CA ILE A 199 -9.83 1.71 -0.65
C ILE A 199 -9.75 3.16 -1.16
N PHE A 200 -8.80 3.95 -0.64
CA PHE A 200 -8.56 5.31 -1.10
C PHE A 200 -8.24 5.40 -2.60
N THR A 201 -7.46 4.46 -3.13
CA THR A 201 -7.19 4.39 -4.57
C THR A 201 -8.46 4.11 -5.35
N ALA A 202 -9.31 3.20 -4.87
CA ALA A 202 -10.60 2.89 -5.51
C ALA A 202 -11.50 4.13 -5.62
N GLU A 203 -11.65 4.87 -4.53
CA GLU A 203 -12.43 6.12 -4.47
C GLU A 203 -11.92 7.17 -5.47
N ILE A 204 -10.61 7.41 -5.47
CA ILE A 204 -10.01 8.38 -6.39
C ILE A 204 -10.10 7.92 -7.84
N THR A 205 -9.93 6.62 -8.11
CA THR A 205 -10.11 6.09 -9.46
C THR A 205 -11.56 6.23 -9.93
N ALA A 206 -12.55 6.12 -9.04
CA ALA A 206 -13.95 6.34 -9.38
C ALA A 206 -14.16 7.77 -9.89
N ILE A 207 -13.67 8.76 -9.16
CA ILE A 207 -13.74 10.18 -9.55
C ILE A 207 -12.98 10.44 -10.87
N LEU A 208 -11.76 9.90 -11.01
CA LEU A 208 -10.97 10.05 -12.22
C LEU A 208 -11.66 9.43 -13.44
N HIS A 209 -12.28 8.26 -13.28
CA HIS A 209 -12.99 7.58 -14.35
C HIS A 209 -14.30 8.28 -14.71
N ALA A 210 -15.00 8.86 -13.73
CA ALA A 210 -16.17 9.70 -13.97
C ALA A 210 -15.80 10.92 -14.84
N LEU A 211 -14.73 11.64 -14.48
CA LEU A 211 -14.21 12.75 -15.26
C LEU A 211 -13.78 12.34 -16.68
N TYR A 212 -13.13 11.18 -16.83
CA TYR A 212 -12.78 10.66 -18.14
C TYR A 212 -14.03 10.41 -19.01
N GLN A 213 -15.07 9.81 -18.44
CA GLN A 213 -16.32 9.57 -19.14
C GLN A 213 -17.02 10.89 -19.53
N ILE A 214 -17.02 11.89 -18.64
CA ILE A 214 -17.52 13.25 -18.92
C ILE A 214 -16.73 13.88 -20.07
N SER A 215 -15.41 13.66 -20.15
CA SER A 215 -14.61 14.23 -21.23
C SER A 215 -14.92 13.70 -22.63
N ASN A 216 -15.68 12.62 -22.72
CA ASN A 216 -16.15 12.02 -23.98
C ASN A 216 -17.59 12.44 -24.35
N SER A 217 -18.31 13.16 -23.47
CA SER A 217 -19.64 13.71 -23.75
C SER A 217 -19.54 15.15 -24.27
N PRO A 218 -20.62 15.72 -24.85
CA PRO A 218 -20.65 17.15 -25.14
C PRO A 218 -20.44 17.98 -23.87
N PRO A 219 -19.87 19.19 -23.97
CA PRO A 219 -19.71 20.10 -22.84
C PRO A 219 -21.04 20.41 -22.16
N ASP A 220 -21.08 20.23 -20.84
CA ASP A 220 -22.23 20.51 -20.00
C ASP A 220 -21.78 20.76 -18.55
N ASN A 221 -22.73 20.99 -17.66
CA ASN A 221 -22.50 21.19 -16.24
C ASN A 221 -22.65 19.84 -15.51
N TYR A 222 -21.59 19.35 -14.87
CA TYR A 222 -21.60 18.09 -14.13
C TYR A 222 -21.30 18.31 -12.65
N ILE A 223 -21.95 17.54 -11.80
CA ILE A 223 -21.64 17.50 -10.37
C ILE A 223 -21.37 16.06 -9.93
N ILE A 224 -20.14 15.81 -9.49
CA ILE A 224 -19.70 14.50 -9.04
C ILE A 224 -19.87 14.42 -7.53
N TYR A 225 -20.71 13.50 -7.08
CA TYR A 225 -20.94 13.17 -5.68
C TYR A 225 -20.09 11.97 -5.27
N SER A 226 -19.31 12.13 -4.20
CA SER A 226 -18.55 11.05 -3.56
C SER A 226 -18.73 11.13 -2.06
N ASP A 227 -18.83 9.99 -1.39
CA ASP A 227 -18.87 9.92 0.07
C ASP A 227 -17.49 9.78 0.73
N SER A 228 -16.44 9.62 -0.08
CA SER A 228 -15.06 9.60 0.39
C SER A 228 -14.53 11.02 0.64
N PHE A 229 -14.76 11.52 1.86
CA PHE A 229 -14.22 12.81 2.31
C PHE A 229 -12.70 12.86 2.13
N SER A 230 -12.00 11.76 2.41
CA SER A 230 -10.54 11.68 2.27
C SER A 230 -10.07 11.84 0.81
N ALA A 231 -10.79 11.29 -0.16
CA ALA A 231 -10.48 11.44 -1.58
C ALA A 231 -10.65 12.91 -2.01
N LEU A 232 -11.78 13.52 -1.64
CA LEU A 232 -12.07 14.93 -1.93
C LEU A 232 -11.06 15.89 -1.27
N GLU A 233 -10.77 15.69 0.01
CA GLU A 233 -9.80 16.48 0.76
C GLU A 233 -8.40 16.41 0.15
N SER A 234 -7.99 15.23 -0.33
CA SER A 234 -6.67 15.05 -0.96
C SER A 234 -6.46 15.89 -2.22
N MET A 235 -7.55 16.35 -2.85
CA MET A 235 -7.52 17.21 -4.03
C MET A 235 -7.51 18.70 -3.70
N THR A 236 -7.82 19.10 -2.46
CA THR A 236 -7.91 20.52 -2.07
C THR A 236 -6.55 21.21 -1.88
N SER A 237 -5.55 20.46 -1.44
CA SER A 237 -4.21 20.99 -1.14
C SER A 237 -3.14 20.06 -1.71
N LEU A 238 -2.82 20.27 -2.98
CA LEU A 238 -1.81 19.49 -3.69
C LEU A 238 -0.39 19.94 -3.34
N HIS A 239 0.47 18.97 -3.05
CA HIS A 239 1.91 19.16 -2.82
C HIS A 239 2.70 18.07 -3.54
N ARG A 240 4.02 18.22 -3.61
CA ARG A 240 4.93 17.32 -4.38
C ARG A 240 4.89 15.81 -4.00
N PHE A 241 4.20 15.46 -2.93
CA PHE A 241 4.08 14.09 -2.41
C PHE A 241 2.62 13.62 -2.37
N SER A 242 1.69 14.41 -2.94
CA SER A 242 0.29 14.02 -3.09
C SER A 242 0.17 12.77 -3.96
N HIS A 243 -0.98 12.12 -3.83
CA HIS A 243 -1.25 10.89 -4.55
C HIS A 243 -1.17 11.12 -6.08
N PRO A 244 -0.50 10.25 -6.86
CA PRO A 244 -0.27 10.52 -8.28
C PRO A 244 -1.58 10.71 -9.07
N LEU A 245 -2.66 10.03 -8.67
CA LEU A 245 -3.96 10.17 -9.35
C LEU A 245 -4.65 11.51 -9.10
N THR A 246 -4.35 12.23 -7.99
CA THR A 246 -4.96 13.55 -7.76
C THR A 246 -4.43 14.58 -8.75
N PHE A 247 -3.18 14.42 -9.20
CA PHE A 247 -2.61 15.22 -10.29
C PHE A 247 -3.30 14.93 -11.63
N ASN A 248 -3.57 13.66 -11.93
CA ASN A 248 -4.30 13.29 -13.14
C ASN A 248 -5.72 13.89 -13.13
N ILE A 249 -6.38 13.93 -11.97
CA ILE A 249 -7.70 14.56 -11.82
C ILE A 249 -7.59 16.07 -12.07
N LEU A 250 -6.62 16.76 -11.46
CA LEU A 250 -6.42 18.19 -11.69
C LEU A 250 -6.19 18.49 -13.18
N GLU A 251 -5.32 17.74 -13.86
CA GLU A 251 -5.06 17.89 -15.30
C GLU A 251 -6.34 17.79 -16.12
N LEU A 252 -7.13 16.77 -15.82
CA LEU A 252 -8.32 16.43 -16.56
C LEU A 252 -9.40 17.49 -16.31
N HIS A 253 -9.53 17.95 -15.07
CA HIS A 253 -10.43 19.05 -14.68
C HIS A 253 -10.07 20.36 -15.39
N ASP A 254 -8.80 20.77 -15.36
CA ASP A 254 -8.34 21.99 -16.07
C ASP A 254 -8.60 21.90 -17.58
N ARG A 255 -8.35 20.71 -18.17
CA ARG A 255 -8.62 20.47 -19.59
C ARG A 255 -10.11 20.52 -19.94
N LEU A 256 -10.97 20.02 -19.07
CA LEU A 256 -12.43 20.08 -19.22
C LEU A 256 -12.92 21.53 -19.13
N ALA A 257 -12.43 22.30 -18.15
CA ALA A 257 -12.74 23.72 -18.03
C ALA A 257 -12.36 24.50 -19.31
N CYS A 258 -11.19 24.23 -19.90
CA CYS A 258 -10.80 24.83 -21.18
C CYS A 258 -11.71 24.45 -22.37
N ARG A 259 -12.41 23.32 -22.29
CA ARG A 259 -13.37 22.85 -23.30
C ARG A 259 -14.81 23.36 -23.05
N GLY A 260 -15.03 24.15 -22.01
CA GLY A 260 -16.33 24.74 -21.68
C GLY A 260 -17.21 23.88 -20.76
N PHE A 261 -16.64 22.88 -20.09
CA PHE A 261 -17.36 22.11 -19.06
C PHE A 261 -17.36 22.88 -17.73
N SER A 262 -18.42 22.68 -16.93
CA SER A 262 -18.47 23.15 -15.54
C SER A 262 -18.58 21.95 -14.61
N ASP A 263 -17.44 21.45 -14.13
CA ASP A 263 -17.39 20.28 -13.25
C ASP A 263 -17.23 20.69 -11.78
N LEU A 264 -18.19 20.29 -10.94
CA LEU A 264 -18.17 20.46 -9.49
C LEU A 264 -17.97 19.12 -8.78
N LEU A 265 -17.25 19.15 -7.68
CA LEU A 265 -17.14 18.03 -6.75
C LEU A 265 -18.00 18.32 -5.52
N CYS A 266 -18.72 17.34 -5.00
CA CYS A 266 -19.53 17.47 -3.81
C CYS A 266 -19.41 16.24 -2.90
N TRP A 267 -19.25 16.48 -1.61
CA TRP A 267 -19.28 15.41 -0.62
C TRP A 267 -20.72 15.07 -0.23
N VAL A 268 -21.03 13.77 -0.17
CA VAL A 268 -22.30 13.25 0.35
C VAL A 268 -22.09 12.28 1.51
N PRO A 269 -22.97 12.22 2.51
CA PRO A 269 -22.86 11.23 3.57
C PRO A 269 -23.16 9.81 3.07
N SER A 270 -22.30 8.85 3.44
CA SER A 270 -22.54 7.43 3.17
C SER A 270 -23.66 6.83 4.03
N HIS A 271 -24.40 5.88 3.48
CA HIS A 271 -25.43 5.05 4.15
C HIS A 271 -26.59 5.84 4.79
N VAL A 272 -27.11 6.85 4.09
CA VAL A 272 -28.26 7.64 4.57
C VAL A 272 -29.49 7.57 3.65
N GLY A 273 -29.56 6.67 2.66
CA GLY A 273 -30.71 6.58 1.75
C GLY A 273 -30.65 7.50 0.53
N ILE A 274 -29.49 8.07 0.18
CA ILE A 274 -29.35 8.81 -1.08
C ILE A 274 -29.23 7.79 -2.22
N SER A 275 -30.29 7.66 -3.02
CA SER A 275 -30.45 6.60 -4.03
C SER A 275 -29.26 6.46 -4.98
N GLY A 276 -28.71 7.57 -5.50
CA GLY A 276 -27.56 7.54 -6.39
C GLY A 276 -26.27 7.04 -5.73
N ASN A 277 -26.03 7.42 -4.47
CA ASN A 277 -24.87 6.97 -3.70
C ASN A 277 -25.00 5.48 -3.34
N GLU A 278 -26.17 5.06 -2.87
CA GLU A 278 -26.43 3.64 -2.57
C GLU A 278 -26.33 2.77 -3.82
N HIS A 279 -26.73 3.30 -4.98
CA HIS A 279 -26.56 2.60 -6.25
C HIS A 279 -25.08 2.44 -6.61
N ALA A 280 -24.27 3.49 -6.45
CA ALA A 280 -22.82 3.44 -6.68
C ALA A 280 -22.13 2.43 -5.72
N ASP A 281 -22.48 2.44 -4.44
CA ASP A 281 -21.95 1.50 -3.43
C ASP A 281 -22.26 0.05 -3.76
N ASN A 282 -23.52 -0.23 -4.11
CA ASN A 282 -23.93 -1.57 -4.50
C ASN A 282 -23.20 -2.03 -5.77
N LEU A 283 -23.07 -1.18 -6.78
CA LEU A 283 -22.33 -1.50 -8.01
C LEU A 283 -20.84 -1.71 -7.77
N ALA A 284 -20.21 -0.91 -6.91
CA ALA A 284 -18.81 -1.07 -6.57
C ALA A 284 -18.59 -2.41 -5.88
N LYS A 285 -19.49 -2.82 -4.97
CA LYS A 285 -19.44 -4.13 -4.30
C LYS A 285 -19.70 -5.32 -5.24
N SER A 286 -20.56 -5.15 -6.24
CA SER A 286 -20.93 -6.22 -7.18
C SER A 286 -20.09 -6.24 -8.46
N ALA A 287 -19.13 -5.32 -8.62
CA ALA A 287 -18.32 -5.22 -9.83
C ALA A 287 -17.57 -6.54 -10.11
N THR A 288 -17.69 -7.07 -11.33
CA THR A 288 -17.01 -8.29 -11.78
C THR A 288 -15.95 -8.02 -12.85
N ASP A 289 -16.14 -6.97 -13.65
CA ASP A 289 -15.34 -6.73 -14.83
C ASP A 289 -13.97 -6.14 -14.46
N SER A 290 -12.89 -6.87 -14.73
CA SER A 290 -11.54 -6.41 -14.41
C SER A 290 -11.05 -5.34 -15.37
N ILE A 291 -10.57 -4.23 -14.85
CA ILE A 291 -9.86 -3.21 -15.63
C ILE A 291 -8.37 -3.24 -15.30
N ASN A 292 -7.53 -3.25 -16.33
CA ASN A 292 -6.09 -3.22 -16.15
C ASN A 292 -5.61 -1.78 -15.91
N CYS A 293 -5.75 -1.31 -14.67
CA CYS A 293 -5.25 0.00 -14.25
C CYS A 293 -3.90 -0.12 -13.53
N PRO A 294 -2.95 0.80 -13.81
CA PRO A 294 -1.70 0.86 -13.07
C PRO A 294 -1.96 1.21 -11.60
N VAL A 295 -1.12 0.69 -10.70
CA VAL A 295 -1.28 0.81 -9.24
C VAL A 295 -0.34 1.88 -8.68
N PRO A 296 -0.79 2.76 -7.75
CA PRO A 296 0.08 3.73 -7.10
C PRO A 296 1.26 3.07 -6.36
N LEU A 297 2.44 3.69 -6.41
CA LEU A 297 3.66 3.15 -5.78
C LEU A 297 3.48 2.87 -4.27
N SER A 298 2.72 3.70 -3.56
CA SER A 298 2.42 3.50 -2.14
C SER A 298 1.71 2.19 -1.88
N ASP A 299 0.75 1.85 -2.74
CA ASP A 299 -0.07 0.64 -2.63
C ASP A 299 0.73 -0.59 -3.00
N ILE A 300 1.54 -0.51 -4.07
CA ILE A 300 2.47 -1.59 -4.43
C ILE A 300 3.44 -1.88 -3.28
N LYS A 301 4.02 -0.86 -2.64
CA LYS A 301 4.95 -1.06 -1.52
C LYS A 301 4.29 -1.79 -0.35
N LYS A 302 3.05 -1.42 -0.01
CA LYS A 302 2.25 -2.11 1.02
C LYS A 302 1.96 -3.55 0.62
N TYR A 303 1.54 -3.77 -0.63
CA TYR A 303 1.21 -5.10 -1.14
C TYR A 303 2.42 -6.04 -1.19
N VAL A 304 3.58 -5.55 -1.64
CA VAL A 304 4.85 -6.30 -1.61
C VAL A 304 5.20 -6.72 -0.18
N LYS A 305 5.02 -5.81 0.79
CA LYS A 305 5.25 -6.12 2.20
C LYS A 305 4.31 -7.23 2.68
N ILE A 306 3.00 -7.10 2.41
CA ILE A 306 2.01 -8.12 2.77
C ILE A 306 2.39 -9.49 2.18
N LYS A 307 2.73 -9.57 0.88
CA LYS A 307 3.14 -10.82 0.23
C LYS A 307 4.39 -11.44 0.86
N LEU A 308 5.39 -10.63 1.20
CA LEU A 308 6.61 -11.10 1.86
C LEU A 308 6.34 -11.56 3.30
N ASP A 309 5.51 -10.82 4.05
CA ASP A 309 5.11 -11.18 5.41
C ASP A 309 4.28 -12.47 5.41
N SER A 310 3.39 -12.66 4.42
CA SER A 310 2.65 -13.92 4.23
C SER A 310 3.57 -15.10 3.91
N ASN A 311 4.59 -14.91 3.06
CA ASN A 311 5.58 -15.95 2.79
C ASN A 311 6.38 -16.28 4.07
N TRP A 312 6.78 -15.27 4.83
CA TRP A 312 7.45 -15.47 6.11
C TRP A 312 6.57 -16.22 7.12
N GLN A 313 5.28 -15.90 7.18
CA GLN A 313 4.29 -16.64 7.97
C GLN A 313 4.18 -18.10 7.53
N SER A 314 4.13 -18.38 6.22
CA SER A 314 4.13 -19.75 5.71
C SER A 314 5.39 -20.52 6.09
N GLN A 315 6.57 -19.88 6.05
CA GLN A 315 7.82 -20.49 6.52
C GLN A 315 7.78 -20.78 8.02
N TRP A 316 7.16 -19.92 8.82
CA TRP A 316 7.00 -20.12 10.25
C TRP A 316 6.06 -21.28 10.58
N ASN A 317 4.96 -21.42 9.83
CA ASN A 317 4.02 -22.53 10.00
C ASN A 317 4.69 -23.90 9.83
N LEU A 318 5.76 -23.99 9.03
CA LEU A 318 6.54 -25.24 8.85
C LEU A 318 7.46 -25.56 10.04
N LYS A 319 7.59 -24.68 11.04
CA LYS A 319 8.50 -24.83 12.18
C LYS A 319 7.82 -25.48 13.39
N GLU A 320 7.09 -26.57 13.18
CA GLU A 320 6.33 -27.26 14.23
C GLU A 320 7.19 -27.72 15.42
N ALA A 321 8.45 -28.09 15.18
CA ALA A 321 9.38 -28.50 16.24
C ALA A 321 9.90 -27.32 17.09
N ASN A 322 9.63 -26.06 16.71
CA ASN A 322 10.07 -24.90 17.45
C ASN A 322 9.16 -24.66 18.66
N LYS A 323 9.75 -24.59 19.86
CA LYS A 323 9.00 -24.38 21.11
C LYS A 323 8.14 -23.11 21.12
N LEU A 324 8.57 -22.05 20.44
CA LEU A 324 7.78 -20.81 20.36
C LEU A 324 6.56 -21.00 19.44
N HIS A 325 6.65 -21.86 18.42
CA HIS A 325 5.57 -22.09 17.47
C HIS A 325 4.32 -22.69 18.13
N SER A 326 4.49 -23.53 19.16
CA SER A 326 3.35 -24.14 19.88
C SER A 326 2.47 -23.14 20.64
N ILE A 327 2.97 -21.93 20.91
CA ILE A 327 2.22 -20.86 21.60
C ILE A 327 2.00 -19.63 20.73
N LYS A 328 2.69 -19.54 19.58
CA LYS A 328 2.66 -18.39 18.67
C LYS A 328 2.58 -18.87 17.23
N HIS A 329 1.37 -19.16 16.78
CA HIS A 329 1.12 -19.54 15.38
C HIS A 329 1.18 -18.33 14.44
N LEU A 330 0.70 -17.16 14.88
CA LEU A 330 0.71 -15.93 14.07
C LEU A 330 1.89 -15.02 14.44
N ILE A 331 2.57 -14.48 13.44
CA ILE A 331 3.65 -13.52 13.62
C ILE A 331 3.05 -12.12 13.86
N THR A 332 2.70 -11.85 15.11
CA THR A 332 2.19 -10.54 15.55
C THR A 332 2.91 -10.07 16.80
N CYS A 333 3.02 -8.75 16.98
CA CYS A 333 3.68 -8.18 18.15
C CYS A 333 2.89 -8.56 19.41
N TRP A 334 3.60 -8.99 20.44
CA TRP A 334 3.01 -9.13 21.76
C TRP A 334 2.72 -7.74 22.35
N PRO A 335 1.70 -7.60 23.22
CA PRO A 335 1.53 -6.37 24.00
C PRO A 335 2.77 -6.15 24.87
N SER A 336 3.28 -4.92 24.88
CA SER A 336 4.42 -4.54 25.70
C SER A 336 4.03 -4.45 27.17
N LEU A 337 4.93 -4.90 28.04
CA LEU A 337 4.76 -4.74 29.48
C LEU A 337 5.47 -3.47 29.98
N PRO A 338 4.94 -2.81 31.03
CA PRO A 338 5.50 -1.56 31.53
C PRO A 338 6.90 -1.73 32.13
N LEU A 339 7.27 -2.95 32.54
CA LEU A 339 8.54 -3.25 33.18
C LEU A 339 9.39 -4.17 32.30
N ARG A 340 10.53 -3.64 31.83
CA ARG A 340 11.53 -4.37 31.01
C ARG A 340 11.95 -5.72 31.59
N LYS A 341 12.07 -5.81 32.92
CA LYS A 341 12.45 -7.06 33.61
C LYS A 341 11.39 -8.15 33.45
N LEU A 342 10.11 -7.80 33.54
CA LEU A 342 9.00 -8.74 33.35
C LEU A 342 8.93 -9.20 31.90
N ASP A 343 9.05 -8.25 30.97
CA ASP A 343 9.05 -8.53 29.53
C ASP A 343 10.18 -9.52 29.16
N THR A 344 11.40 -9.24 29.62
CA THR A 344 12.56 -10.13 29.40
C THR A 344 12.31 -11.55 29.95
N VAL A 345 11.70 -11.68 31.13
CA VAL A 345 11.41 -13.00 31.72
C VAL A 345 10.37 -13.73 30.89
N LEU A 346 9.31 -13.05 30.45
CA LEU A 346 8.26 -13.63 29.63
C LEU A 346 8.75 -14.02 28.25
N THR A 347 9.52 -13.18 27.56
CA THR A 347 10.15 -13.50 26.28
C THR A 347 11.00 -14.78 26.38
N ARG A 348 11.80 -14.93 27.45
CA ARG A 348 12.61 -16.13 27.69
C ARG A 348 11.75 -17.38 27.95
N LEU A 349 10.67 -17.23 28.70
CA LEU A 349 9.70 -18.31 28.94
C LEU A 349 9.02 -18.74 27.64
N ARG A 350 8.55 -17.79 26.83
CA ARG A 350 7.90 -18.03 25.53
C ARG A 350 8.79 -18.78 24.55
N ILE A 351 10.05 -18.36 24.42
CA ILE A 351 11.02 -19.06 23.56
C ILE A 351 11.38 -20.45 24.14
N GLY A 352 11.04 -20.72 25.40
CA GLY A 352 11.38 -21.97 26.08
C GLY A 352 12.87 -22.06 26.44
N HIS A 353 13.52 -20.89 26.62
CA HIS A 353 14.96 -20.76 26.79
C HIS A 353 15.25 -19.97 28.09
N THR A 354 15.29 -20.70 29.20
CA THR A 354 15.43 -20.14 30.57
C THR A 354 16.75 -20.58 31.21
N ARG A 355 17.14 -19.92 32.31
CA ARG A 355 18.32 -20.35 33.09
C ARG A 355 18.16 -21.76 33.65
N PHE A 356 16.94 -22.21 33.94
CA PHE A 356 16.68 -23.55 34.49
C PHE A 356 16.78 -24.63 33.41
N THR A 357 16.22 -24.38 32.22
CA THR A 357 16.24 -25.34 31.11
C THR A 357 17.58 -25.43 30.37
N HIS A 358 18.45 -24.43 30.52
CA HIS A 358 19.74 -24.35 29.80
C HIS A 358 20.96 -24.13 30.72
N ARG A 359 20.95 -24.64 31.96
CA ARG A 359 22.11 -24.58 32.87
C ARG A 359 23.38 -25.17 32.23
N HIS A 360 23.30 -26.34 31.62
CA HIS A 360 24.48 -27.04 31.06
C HIS A 360 25.22 -26.27 29.94
N PRO A 361 24.55 -25.71 28.90
CA PRO A 361 25.21 -24.93 27.84
C PRO A 361 25.59 -23.50 28.23
N LEU A 362 25.02 -22.94 29.31
CA LEU A 362 25.40 -21.61 29.82
C LEU A 362 26.68 -21.65 30.66
N PHE A 363 26.99 -22.77 31.31
CA PHE A 363 28.20 -22.96 32.11
C PHE A 363 29.41 -23.45 31.29
N SER A 364 29.21 -24.20 30.21
CA SER A 364 30.33 -24.66 29.35
C SER A 364 31.05 -23.53 28.59
N PHE A 365 30.43 -22.35 28.45
CA PHE A 365 31.09 -21.15 27.93
C PHE A 365 31.97 -20.42 28.96
N ILE A 366 31.80 -20.70 30.25
CA ILE A 366 32.58 -20.06 31.32
C ILE A 366 33.92 -20.79 31.53
N LEU A 367 34.00 -22.07 31.17
CA LEU A 367 35.20 -22.91 31.37
C LEU A 367 36.26 -22.81 30.26
N TYR A 368 36.04 -22.01 29.20
CA TYR A 368 37.02 -21.78 28.13
C TYR A 368 37.77 -20.43 28.21
N HIS A 369 37.52 -19.65 29.27
CA HIS A 369 38.19 -18.36 29.52
C HIS A 369 38.77 -18.23 30.93
N SER A 370 39.07 -19.35 31.59
CA SER A 370 39.87 -19.38 32.82
C SER A 370 41.29 -19.80 32.54
#